data_AF-A0A1M5WXU3-F1
#
_entry.id   AF-A0A1M5WXU3-F1
#
_cell.length_a   1.000
_cell.length_b   1.000
_cell.length_c   1.000
_cell.angle_alpha   90.00
_cell.angle_beta   90.00
_cell.angle_gamma   90.00
#
_symmetry.space_group_name_H-M   'P 1'
#
loop_
_entity.id
_entity.type
_entity.pdbx_description
1 polymer ?
#
loop_
_entity_poly.entity_id
_entity_poly.type
_entity_poly.pdbx_seq_one_letter_code
_entity_poly.pdbx_strand_id
1 'polypeptide(L)' 'MEYSSTYLEEKRNYLNSLIEKDSSNLLSSEVIKASEELDLLIYEYQLFIKNHNTSNN' A
#
# COMPACT_ATOMS: atom_id res chain seq x y z
N MET A 1 -0.52 -2.18 -16.59
CA MET A 1 0.05 -1.20 -15.64
C MET A 1 1.26 -1.85 -15.02
N GLU A 2 2.45 -1.35 -15.31
CA GLU A 2 3.63 -1.68 -14.51
C GLU A 2 3.41 -1.04 -13.14
N TYR A 3 2.96 -1.83 -12.16
CA TYR A 3 3.03 -1.45 -10.75
C TYR A 3 4.50 -1.46 -10.37
N SER A 4 5.22 -0.41 -10.77
CA SER A 4 6.60 -0.22 -10.34
C SER A 4 6.60 -0.16 -8.82
N SER A 5 7.58 -0.81 -8.19
CA SER A 5 7.79 -0.79 -6.74
C SER A 5 7.74 0.62 -6.14
N THR A 6 8.00 1.63 -6.97
CA THR A 6 7.91 3.07 -6.72
C THR A 6 6.54 3.52 -6.20
N TYR A 7 5.42 3.10 -6.78
CA TYR A 7 4.10 3.59 -6.34
C TYR A 7 3.70 3.05 -4.97
N LEU A 8 4.02 1.78 -4.69
CA LEU A 8 3.77 1.16 -3.38
C LEU A 8 4.66 1.80 -2.31
N GLU A 9 5.89 2.15 -2.67
CA GLU A 9 6.82 2.88 -1.80
C GLU A 9 6.36 4.32 -1.53
N GLU A 10 5.84 5.03 -2.52
CA GLU A 10 5.24 6.36 -2.34
C GLU A 10 4.05 6.33 -1.36
N LYS A 11 3.14 5.36 -1.51
CA LYS A 11 1.99 5.20 -0.60
C LYS A 11 2.42 4.83 0.82
N ARG A 12 3.45 3.99 0.98
CA ARG A 12 4.04 3.69 2.29
C ARG A 12 4.65 4.94 2.93
N ASN A 13 5.42 5.71 2.17
CA ASN A 13 6.06 6.92 2.67
C ASN A 13 5.02 7.98 3.07
N TYR A 14 3.93 8.08 2.31
CA TYR A 14 2.81 8.95 2.66
C TYR A 14 2.18 8.55 4.00
N LEU A 15 1.85 7.27 4.20
CA LEU A 15 1.32 6.78 5.48
C LEU A 15 2.29 7.06 6.64
N ASN A 16 3.58 6.78 6.46
CA ASN A 16 4.60 7.07 7.48
C ASN A 16 4.65 8.55 7.82
N SER A 17 4.57 9.45 6.84
CA SER A 17 4.55 10.89 7.08
C SER A 17 3.33 11.36 7.89
N LEU A 18 2.17 10.72 7.70
CA LEU A 18 0.97 11.00 8.50
C LEU A 18 1.15 10.54 9.96
N ILE A 19 1.76 9.37 10.15
CA ILE A 19 2.06 8.82 11.49
C ILE A 19 3.11 9.68 12.21
N GLU A 20 4.16 10.11 11.52
CA GLU A 20 5.21 10.97 12.09
C GLU A 20 4.66 12.35 12.48
N LYS A 21 3.70 12.87 11.71
CA LYS A 21 3.07 14.17 11.97
C LYS A 21 2.25 14.19 13.26
N ASP A 22 1.56 13.10 13.58
CA ASP A 22 0.81 12.95 14.85
C ASP A 22 0.79 11.49 15.31
N SER A 23 1.91 11.05 15.89
CA SER A 23 2.09 9.68 16.34
C SER A 23 1.19 9.29 17.51
N SER A 24 0.52 10.27 18.14
CA SER A 24 -0.44 10.05 19.21
C SER A 24 -1.84 9.70 18.70
N ASN A 25 -2.13 9.99 17.43
CA ASN A 25 -3.45 9.83 16.82
C ASN A 25 -3.41 8.96 15.56
N LEU A 26 -3.14 7.67 15.76
CA LEU A 26 -3.13 6.67 14.68
C LEU A 26 -4.53 6.35 14.12
N LEU A 27 -5.59 6.84 14.78
CA LEU A 27 -6.98 6.60 14.39
C LEU A 27 -7.59 7.80 13.64
N SER A 28 -6.76 8.75 13.22
CA SER A 28 -7.24 9.81 12.35
C SER A 28 -7.80 9.23 11.05
N SER A 29 -8.85 9.86 10.50
CA SER A 29 -9.44 9.41 9.26
C SER A 29 -8.45 9.40 8.09
N GLU A 30 -7.42 10.24 8.12
CA GLU A 30 -6.36 10.27 7.11
C GLU A 30 -5.45 9.04 7.21
N VAL A 31 -5.01 8.66 8.42
CA VAL A 31 -4.19 7.47 8.66
C VAL A 31 -4.96 6.20 8.32
N ILE A 32 -6.24 6.11 8.70
CA ILE A 32 -7.11 4.97 8.38
C ILE A 32 -7.23 4.81 6.86
N LYS A 33 -7.60 5.88 6.14
CA LYS A 33 -7.73 5.82 4.67
C LYS A 33 -6.43 5.47 3.98
N ALA A 34 -5.32 6.07 4.38
CA ALA A 34 -4.00 5.77 3.81
C ALA A 34 -3.57 4.31 4.06
N SER A 35 -3.95 3.75 5.21
CA SER A 35 -3.71 2.33 5.53
C SER A 35 -4.56 1.41 4.66
N GLU A 36 -5.86 1.68 4.54
CA GLU A 36 -6.78 0.91 3.69
C GLU A 36 -6.36 0.92 2.21
N GLU A 37 -5.94 2.09 1.70
CA GLU A 37 -5.42 2.22 0.34
C GLU A 37 -4.14 1.38 0.12
N LEU A 38 -3.22 1.39 1.09
CA LEU A 38 -1.98 0.63 1.00
C LEU A 38 -2.25 -0.89 1.07
N ASP A 39 -3.15 -1.33 1.94
CA ASP A 39 -3.56 -2.73 2.05
C ASP A 39 -4.20 -3.24 0.75
N LEU A 40 -5.08 -2.45 0.14
CA LEU A 40 -5.68 -2.79 -1.15
C LEU A 40 -4.61 -2.95 -2.23
N LEU A 41 -3.66 -2.00 -2.28
CA LEU A 41 -2.58 -2.02 -3.27
C LEU A 41 -1.67 -3.24 -3.11
N ILE A 42 -1.32 -3.61 -1.87
CA ILE A 42 -0.54 -4.82 -1.57
C ILE A 42 -1.30 -6.06 -2.03
N TYR A 43 -2.61 -6.13 -1.74
CA TYR A 43 -3.46 -7.25 -2.16
C TYR A 43 -3.53 -7.39 -3.69
N GLU A 44 -3.75 -6.28 -4.41
CA GLU A 44 -3.74 -6.27 -5.89
C GLU A 44 -2.42 -6.78 -6.45
N TYR A 45 -1.30 -6.33 -5.87
CA TYR A 45 0.03 -6.79 -6.28
C TYR A 45 0.23 -8.29 -6.03
N GLN A 46 -0.21 -8.81 -4.87
CA GLN A 46 -0.16 -10.24 -4.57
C GLN A 46 -0.98 -11.07 -5.57
N LEU A 47 -2.18 -10.60 -5.93
CA LEU A 47 -3.00 -11.24 -6.96
C LEU A 47 -2.31 -11.24 -8.32
N PHE A 48 -1.70 -10.11 -8.70
CA PHE A 48 -0.94 -9.99 -9.95
C PHE A 48 0.20 -11.02 -10.02
N ILE A 49 1.01 -11.12 -8.97
CA ILE A 49 2.12 -12.07 -8.87
C ILE A 49 1.62 -13.51 -8.92
N LYS A 50 0.54 -13.83 -8.18
CA LYS A 50 -0.06 -15.16 -8.19
C LYS A 50 -0.53 -15.54 -9.60
N ASN A 51 -1.22 -14.66 -10.29
CA ASN A 51 -1.76 -14.93 -11.63
C ASN A 51 -0.65 -15.06 -12.70
N HIS A 52 0.44 -14.30 -12.58
CA HIS A 52 1.61 -14.43 -13.47
C HIS A 52 2.39 -15.72 -13.22
N ASN A 53 2.58 -16.12 -11.95
CA ASN A 53 3.30 -17.35 -11.62
C ASN A 53 2.48 -18.61 -11.93
N THR A 54 1.15 -18.53 -11.95
CA THR A 54 0.28 -19.66 -12.27
C THR A 54 0.19 -19.93 -13.79
N SER A 55 0.48 -18.94 -14.64
CA SER A 55 0.43 -19.10 -16.12
C SER A 55 1.69 -19.74 -16.74
N ASN A 56 2.75 -19.99 -15.94
CA ASN A 56 4.02 -20.54 -16.41
C ASN A 56 4.24 -22.04 -16.03
N ASN A 57 3.19 -22.74 -15.59
CA ASN A 57 3.18 -24.19 -15.33
C ASN A 57 2.15 -24.88 -16.23
#